data_AF-A0A8C2BHR1-F1
#
_entry.id   AF-A0A8C2BHR1-F1
#
_cell.length_a   1.000
_cell.length_b   1.000
_cell.length_c   1.000
_cell.angle_alpha   90.00
_cell.angle_beta   90.00
_cell.angle_gamma   90.00
#
_symmetry.space_group_name_H-M   'P 1'
#
loop_
_entity.id
_entity.type
_entity.pdbx_description
1 polymer ?
#
loop_
_entity_poly.entity_id
_entity_poly.type
_entity_poly.pdbx_seq_one_letter_code
_entity_poly.pdbx_strand_id
1 'polypeptide(L)'
;MLKGQTGEGLMLEAQAGSGLMVEGQTGEEGLMLEHQTEEGLMLKGQTGEGLMLEAQGGKGLMLEGQTGEGLMLKGQTGEGLMLKAQTGEGLMLEAQAGEGLMLEAQTGEGLMLAAQSGKGLMLEKGQTGEGLMLKGQTGEGLLLKAQTGEGLMLEAQGGKGLMLKGQTGDGLMLEGQTGEGLMLQAQAGGGLMLEA
;
A
#
# COMPACT_ATOMS: atom_id res chain seq x y z
N MET A 1 -7.90 22.13 -6.73
CA MET A 1 -8.70 20.91 -7.01
C MET A 1 -8.79 20.76 -8.52
N LEU A 2 -8.33 19.62 -9.05
CA LEU A 2 -8.46 19.23 -10.45
C LEU A 2 -9.55 18.14 -10.54
N LYS A 3 -10.45 18.26 -11.50
CA LYS A 3 -11.47 17.25 -11.79
C LYS A 3 -11.47 16.92 -13.28
N GLY A 4 -11.57 15.64 -13.64
CA GLY A 4 -11.64 15.25 -15.04
C GLY A 4 -12.22 13.86 -15.25
N GLN A 5 -12.96 13.69 -16.35
CA GLN A 5 -13.35 12.39 -16.89
C GLN A 5 -12.87 12.34 -18.34
N THR A 6 -12.15 11.28 -18.71
CA THR A 6 -11.58 11.13 -20.06
C THR A 6 -11.61 9.66 -20.50
N GLY A 7 -11.79 9.42 -21.79
CA GLY A 7 -11.59 8.10 -22.38
C GLY A 7 -10.11 7.79 -22.65
N GLU A 8 -9.29 8.83 -22.76
CA GLU A 8 -7.84 8.81 -22.99
C GLU A 8 -7.08 8.94 -21.67
N GLY A 9 -5.79 8.62 -21.69
CA GLY A 9 -4.91 8.63 -20.53
C GLY A 9 -4.70 10.03 -20.00
N LEU A 10 -4.55 10.14 -18.68
CA LEU A 10 -4.35 11.43 -18.01
C LEU A 10 -2.95 11.47 -17.40
N MET A 11 -2.11 12.37 -17.90
CA MET A 11 -0.81 12.67 -17.31
C MET A 11 -0.86 14.05 -16.65
N LEU A 12 -0.50 14.10 -15.36
CA LEU A 12 -0.45 15.34 -14.58
C LEU A 12 0.89 15.44 -13.86
N GLU A 13 1.60 16.52 -14.13
CA GLU A 13 2.75 16.94 -13.35
C GLU A 13 2.37 18.19 -12.55
N ALA A 14 2.57 18.15 -11.24
CA ALA A 14 2.22 19.26 -10.37
C ALA A 14 3.30 19.53 -9.33
N GLN A 15 3.88 20.72 -9.40
CA GLN A 15 4.73 21.28 -8.35
C GLN A 15 4.01 22.45 -7.69
N ALA A 16 3.66 22.32 -6.41
CA ALA A 16 2.87 23.34 -5.71
C ALA A 16 3.29 23.49 -4.25
N GLY A 17 3.40 24.74 -3.79
CA GLY A 17 3.54 25.05 -2.36
C GLY A 17 2.27 24.81 -1.54
N SER A 18 1.15 24.53 -2.20
CA SER A 18 -0.15 24.21 -1.58
C SER A 18 -0.56 22.78 -1.90
N GLY A 19 -1.42 22.17 -1.07
CA GLY A 19 -1.88 20.80 -1.29
C GLY A 19 -2.63 20.62 -2.61
N LEU A 20 -2.48 19.45 -3.22
CA LEU A 20 -3.15 19.07 -4.47
C LEU A 20 -4.30 18.11 -4.18
N MET A 21 -5.43 18.36 -4.84
CA MET A 21 -6.59 17.47 -4.82
C MET A 21 -6.96 17.14 -6.26
N VAL A 22 -6.93 15.86 -6.61
CA VAL A 22 -7.26 15.34 -7.94
C VAL A 22 -8.39 14.33 -7.82
N GLU A 23 -9.44 14.54 -8.63
CA GLU A 23 -10.54 13.61 -8.80
C GLU A 23 -10.64 13.25 -10.29
N GLY A 24 -10.33 12.01 -10.63
CA GLY A 24 -10.18 11.58 -12.02
C GLY A 24 -10.87 10.26 -12.31
N GLN A 25 -11.53 10.15 -13.45
CA GLN A 25 -11.92 8.86 -14.01
C GLN A 25 -11.36 8.73 -15.42
N THR A 26 -10.67 7.63 -15.70
CA THR A 26 -10.19 7.30 -17.04
C THR A 26 -10.91 6.05 -17.56
N GLY A 27 -11.14 6.02 -18.87
CA GLY A 27 -11.76 4.90 -19.57
C GLY A 27 -10.77 3.74 -19.74
N GLU A 28 -10.43 3.42 -20.98
CA GLU A 28 -9.52 2.31 -21.29
C GLU A 28 -8.07 2.64 -20.94
N GLU A 29 -7.68 3.92 -20.89
CA GLU A 29 -6.30 4.30 -20.59
C GLU A 29 -6.07 4.62 -19.10
N GLY A 30 -4.80 4.61 -18.67
CA GLY A 30 -4.40 4.83 -17.28
C GLY A 30 -4.30 6.30 -16.82
N LEU A 31 -4.07 6.48 -15.51
CA LEU A 31 -3.77 7.77 -14.88
C LEU A 31 -2.33 7.77 -14.37
N MET A 32 -1.54 8.75 -14.79
CA MET A 32 -0.19 9.01 -14.29
C MET A 32 -0.13 10.37 -13.60
N LEU A 33 0.34 10.38 -12.37
CA LEU A 33 0.52 11.61 -11.61
C LEU A 33 1.91 11.66 -10.98
N GLU A 34 2.61 12.75 -11.25
CA GLU A 34 3.85 13.12 -10.55
C GLU A 34 3.61 14.38 -9.73
N HIS A 35 3.93 14.32 -8.44
CA HIS A 35 3.66 15.41 -7.53
C HIS A 35 4.78 15.68 -6.53
N GLN A 36 5.13 16.95 -6.40
CA GLN A 36 6.05 17.44 -5.38
C GLN A 36 5.46 18.66 -4.67
N THR A 37 5.34 18.58 -3.34
CA THR A 37 4.71 19.63 -2.53
C THR A 37 5.25 19.70 -1.10
N GLU A 38 5.21 20.87 -0.47
CA GLU A 38 5.41 20.95 0.98
C GLU A 38 4.16 20.48 1.77
N GLU A 39 3.00 20.50 1.11
CA GLU A 39 1.70 20.15 1.66
C GLU A 39 1.34 18.69 1.31
N GLY A 40 0.05 18.34 1.32
CA GLY A 40 -0.42 16.96 1.07
C GLY A 40 -1.04 16.75 -0.30
N LEU A 41 -1.11 15.49 -0.73
CA LEU A 41 -1.84 15.04 -1.92
C LEU A 41 -3.09 14.26 -1.50
N MET A 42 -4.23 14.62 -2.09
CA MET A 42 -5.43 13.78 -2.07
C MET A 42 -5.78 13.39 -3.50
N LEU A 43 -5.74 12.09 -3.78
CA LEU A 43 -6.16 11.55 -5.07
C LEU A 43 -7.34 10.60 -4.88
N LYS A 44 -8.38 10.84 -5.67
CA LYS A 44 -9.50 9.91 -5.82
C LYS A 44 -9.67 9.57 -7.29
N GLY A 45 -9.67 8.29 -7.63
CA GLY A 45 -9.88 7.94 -9.03
C GLY A 45 -10.29 6.52 -9.34
N GLN A 46 -10.77 6.34 -10.56
CA GLN A 46 -11.13 5.05 -11.14
C GLN A 46 -10.53 4.95 -12.54
N THR A 47 -9.85 3.86 -12.85
CA THR A 47 -9.20 3.64 -14.16
C THR A 47 -9.54 2.25 -14.69
N GLY A 48 -9.70 2.11 -16.02
CA GLY A 48 -9.83 0.81 -16.67
C GLY A 48 -8.53 0.01 -16.60
N GLU A 49 -7.42 0.56 -17.06
CA GLU A 49 -6.11 -0.09 -16.98
C GLU A 49 -5.39 0.22 -15.65
N GLY A 50 -4.55 1.25 -15.62
CA GLY A 50 -3.58 1.45 -14.53
C GLY A 50 -3.63 2.82 -13.86
N LEU A 51 -3.24 2.87 -12.58
CA LEU A 51 -2.90 4.09 -11.87
C LEU A 51 -1.43 4.05 -11.46
N MET A 52 -0.66 5.04 -11.90
CA MET A 52 0.72 5.26 -11.48
C MET A 52 0.83 6.60 -10.75
N LEU A 53 1.33 6.56 -9.52
CA LEU A 53 1.54 7.74 -8.69
C LEU A 53 2.95 7.79 -8.14
N GLU A 54 3.67 8.85 -8.46
CA GLU A 54 4.90 9.23 -7.78
C GLU A 54 4.68 10.53 -7.02
N ALA A 55 4.84 10.47 -5.70
CA ALA A 55 4.56 11.61 -4.84
C ALA A 55 5.60 11.80 -3.75
N GLN A 56 6.06 13.03 -3.62
CA GLN A 56 6.93 13.46 -2.55
C GLN A 56 6.31 14.68 -1.86
N GLY A 57 6.20 14.64 -0.54
CA GLY A 57 5.79 15.85 0.17
C GLY A 57 6.07 15.92 1.66
N GLY A 58 5.91 17.14 2.20
CA GLY A 58 6.08 17.40 3.62
C GLY A 58 4.93 16.82 4.45
N LYS A 59 3.69 16.98 3.98
CA LYS A 59 2.50 16.46 4.64
C LYS A 59 1.99 15.17 4.01
N GLY A 60 0.87 14.66 4.53
CA GLY A 60 0.38 13.33 4.20
C GLY A 60 -0.12 13.13 2.77
N LEU A 61 -0.05 11.88 2.31
CA LEU A 61 -0.61 11.41 1.05
C LEU A 61 -1.85 10.55 1.32
N MET A 62 -2.95 10.84 0.63
CA MET A 62 -4.17 10.04 0.67
C MET A 62 -4.57 9.63 -0.74
N LEU A 63 -4.72 8.32 -0.95
CA LEU A 63 -5.24 7.77 -2.19
C LEU A 63 -6.43 6.86 -1.94
N GLU A 64 -7.52 7.10 -2.67
CA GLU A 64 -8.67 6.21 -2.80
C GLU A 64 -8.86 5.85 -4.29
N GLY A 65 -8.60 4.60 -4.65
CA GLY A 65 -8.51 4.17 -6.05
C GLY A 65 -9.21 2.85 -6.36
N GLN A 66 -9.77 2.74 -7.56
CA GLN A 66 -10.17 1.45 -8.14
C GLN A 66 -9.56 1.32 -9.54
N THR A 67 -8.93 0.19 -9.84
CA THR A 67 -8.30 -0.05 -11.16
C THR A 67 -8.67 -1.43 -11.69
N GLY A 68 -8.79 -1.59 -13.01
CA GLY A 68 -8.95 -2.91 -13.61
C GLY A 68 -7.62 -3.67 -13.64
N GLU A 69 -6.57 -3.10 -14.23
CA GLU A 69 -5.29 -3.79 -14.42
C GLU A 69 -4.31 -3.55 -13.24
N GLY A 70 -4.05 -2.31 -12.81
CA GLY A 70 -3.10 -2.19 -11.69
C GLY A 70 -2.92 -0.83 -11.02
N LEU A 71 -2.37 -0.86 -9.82
CA LEU A 71 -2.00 0.33 -9.06
C LEU A 71 -0.52 0.27 -8.66
N MET A 72 0.25 1.27 -9.07
CA MET A 72 1.62 1.46 -8.65
C MET A 72 1.74 2.80 -7.92
N LEU A 73 2.27 2.77 -6.70
CA LEU A 73 2.49 3.96 -5.89
C LEU A 73 3.89 3.99 -5.32
N LYS A 74 4.59 5.10 -5.54
CA LYS A 74 5.83 5.47 -4.84
C LYS A 74 5.60 6.75 -4.05
N GLY A 75 5.69 6.66 -2.73
CA GLY A 75 5.34 7.75 -1.83
C GLY A 75 6.42 8.04 -0.80
N GLN A 76 6.85 9.29 -0.71
CA GLN A 76 7.71 9.77 0.38
C GLN A 76 7.04 10.94 1.10
N THR A 77 6.75 10.79 2.40
CA THR A 77 6.04 11.82 3.18
C THR A 77 6.66 12.07 4.55
N GLY A 78 6.55 13.29 5.06
CA GLY A 78 6.90 13.59 6.45
C GLY A 78 5.86 13.06 7.44
N GLU A 79 4.58 13.36 7.21
CA GLU A 79 3.51 13.07 8.18
C GLU A 79 2.82 11.71 7.99
N GLY A 80 2.58 11.22 6.77
CA GLY A 80 2.02 9.88 6.60
C GLY A 80 1.42 9.54 5.25
N LEU A 81 1.10 8.27 5.04
CA LEU A 81 0.46 7.76 3.84
C LEU A 81 -0.78 6.91 4.20
N MET A 82 -1.88 7.18 3.52
CA MET A 82 -3.09 6.38 3.57
C MET A 82 -3.47 5.93 2.16
N LEU A 83 -3.53 4.62 1.95
CA LEU A 83 -3.94 4.02 0.68
C LEU A 83 -5.14 3.10 0.91
N LYS A 84 -6.21 3.36 0.15
CA LYS A 84 -7.36 2.49 0.02
C LYS A 84 -7.57 2.13 -1.44
N ALA A 85 -7.37 0.87 -1.79
CA ALA A 85 -7.35 0.44 -3.19
C ALA A 85 -8.11 -0.87 -3.42
N GLN A 86 -8.74 -0.96 -4.60
CA GLN A 86 -9.27 -2.21 -5.14
C GLN A 86 -8.73 -2.38 -6.57
N THR A 87 -8.09 -3.51 -6.88
CA THR A 87 -7.49 -3.75 -8.19
C THR A 87 -7.88 -5.13 -8.73
N GLY A 88 -7.99 -5.27 -10.05
CA GLY A 88 -8.11 -6.59 -10.68
C GLY A 88 -6.78 -7.35 -10.66
N GLU A 89 -5.76 -6.87 -11.35
CA GLU A 89 -4.53 -7.66 -11.56
C GLU A 89 -3.42 -7.37 -10.54
N GLY A 90 -3.25 -6.14 -10.04
CA GLY A 90 -2.21 -5.96 -9.00
C GLY A 90 -2.10 -4.62 -8.29
N LEU A 91 -1.48 -4.66 -7.10
CA LEU A 91 -1.07 -3.49 -6.34
C LEU A 91 0.40 -3.57 -5.95
N MET A 92 1.17 -2.54 -6.30
CA MET A 92 2.54 -2.33 -5.87
C MET A 92 2.65 -1.00 -5.10
N LEU A 93 3.11 -1.06 -3.86
CA LEU A 93 3.33 0.11 -3.02
C LEU A 93 4.76 0.12 -2.46
N GLU A 94 5.50 1.19 -2.77
CA GLU A 94 6.76 1.54 -2.14
C GLU A 94 6.58 2.85 -1.36
N ALA A 95 6.71 2.79 -0.03
CA ALA A 95 6.39 3.94 0.81
C ALA A 95 7.41 4.20 1.92
N GLN A 96 7.75 5.47 2.10
CA GLN A 96 8.49 5.97 3.26
C GLN A 96 7.70 7.09 3.94
N ALA A 97 7.47 6.96 5.24
CA ALA A 97 6.80 7.99 6.04
C ALA A 97 7.49 8.27 7.37
N GLY A 98 7.46 9.52 7.83
CA GLY A 98 7.92 9.87 9.17
C GLY A 98 6.99 9.34 10.27
N GLU A 99 5.67 9.59 10.18
CA GLU A 99 4.76 9.25 11.29
C GLU A 99 3.82 8.06 11.06
N GLY A 100 3.49 7.66 9.83
CA GLY A 100 2.61 6.50 9.67
C GLY A 100 2.32 6.06 8.24
N LEU A 101 2.12 4.75 8.08
CA LEU A 101 1.63 4.13 6.85
C LEU A 101 0.39 3.28 7.16
N MET A 102 -0.71 3.55 6.46
CA MET A 102 -1.94 2.77 6.56
C MET A 102 -2.36 2.27 5.17
N LEU A 103 -2.55 0.96 5.04
CA LEU A 103 -3.00 0.31 3.82
C LEU A 103 -4.27 -0.51 4.05
N GLU A 104 -5.26 -0.32 3.18
CA GLU A 104 -6.39 -1.23 2.96
C GLU A 104 -6.44 -1.57 1.46
N ALA A 105 -6.25 -2.83 1.11
CA ALA A 105 -6.11 -3.24 -0.30
C ALA A 105 -6.77 -4.58 -0.58
N GLN A 106 -7.56 -4.64 -1.65
CA GLN A 106 -8.15 -5.86 -2.19
C GLN A 106 -7.69 -6.03 -3.64
N THR A 107 -7.11 -7.19 -3.97
CA THR A 107 -6.59 -7.47 -5.31
C THR A 107 -7.02 -8.84 -5.80
N GLY A 108 -7.14 -9.02 -7.13
CA GLY A 108 -7.34 -10.34 -7.73
C GLY A 108 -6.05 -11.16 -7.75
N GLU A 109 -4.99 -10.66 -8.38
CA GLU A 109 -3.82 -11.50 -8.72
C GLU A 109 -2.52 -11.16 -7.96
N GLY A 110 -2.45 -10.06 -7.20
CA GLY A 110 -1.22 -9.78 -6.43
C GLY A 110 -1.22 -8.52 -5.57
N LEU A 111 -0.55 -8.60 -4.42
CA LEU A 111 -0.19 -7.42 -3.61
C LEU A 111 1.28 -7.49 -3.20
N MET A 112 2.04 -6.47 -3.58
CA MET A 112 3.41 -6.24 -3.11
C MET A 112 3.51 -4.90 -2.38
N LEU A 113 4.01 -4.94 -1.14
CA LEU A 113 4.24 -3.74 -0.35
C LEU A 113 5.63 -3.79 0.28
N ALA A 114 6.40 -2.73 0.04
CA ALA A 114 7.64 -2.41 0.73
C ALA A 114 7.48 -1.07 1.43
N ALA A 115 7.56 -1.06 2.75
CA ALA A 115 7.19 0.11 3.53
C ALA A 115 8.08 0.35 4.74
N GLN A 116 8.47 1.62 4.94
CA GLN A 116 9.29 2.10 6.04
C GLN A 116 8.58 3.25 6.77
N SER A 117 8.46 3.14 8.10
CA SER A 117 7.87 4.21 8.92
C SER A 117 8.61 4.48 10.21
N GLY A 118 8.74 5.75 10.60
CA GLY A 118 9.29 6.12 11.91
C GLY A 118 8.42 5.63 13.08
N LYS A 119 7.10 5.84 13.02
CA LYS A 119 6.21 5.60 14.18
C LYS A 119 5.15 4.51 13.98
N GLY A 120 4.82 4.09 12.76
CA GLY A 120 3.81 3.05 12.60
C GLY A 120 3.56 2.54 11.20
N LEU A 121 3.35 1.23 11.08
CA LEU A 121 2.94 0.57 9.85
C LEU A 121 1.74 -0.33 10.12
N MET A 122 0.62 -0.07 9.43
CA MET A 122 -0.62 -0.81 9.59
C MET A 122 -1.18 -1.27 8.25
N LEU A 123 -1.32 -2.59 8.13
CA LEU A 123 -2.13 -3.24 7.11
C LEU A 123 -3.22 -4.04 7.81
N GLU A 124 -4.47 -3.62 7.73
CA GLU A 124 -5.56 -4.32 8.41
C GLU A 124 -6.33 -5.31 7.54
N LYS A 125 -6.26 -5.17 6.21
CA LYS A 125 -7.14 -5.90 5.28
C LYS A 125 -6.49 -6.14 3.92
N GLY A 126 -5.26 -6.66 3.88
CA GLY A 126 -4.71 -7.16 2.63
C GLY A 126 -5.45 -8.44 2.22
N GLN A 127 -6.25 -8.38 1.16
CA GLN A 127 -6.93 -9.54 0.59
C GLN A 127 -6.48 -9.73 -0.87
N THR A 128 -5.98 -10.91 -1.21
CA THR A 128 -5.60 -11.24 -2.59
C THR A 128 -6.19 -12.58 -2.99
N GLY A 129 -6.53 -12.76 -4.27
CA GLY A 129 -6.81 -14.10 -4.81
C GLY A 129 -5.51 -14.89 -4.91
N GLU A 130 -4.52 -14.31 -5.56
CA GLU A 130 -3.19 -14.89 -5.76
C GLU A 130 -2.14 -13.95 -5.15
N GLY A 131 -1.19 -14.48 -4.39
CA GLY A 131 0.05 -13.85 -3.97
C GLY A 131 -0.05 -12.59 -3.10
N LEU A 132 0.51 -12.66 -1.89
CA LEU A 132 0.75 -11.47 -1.08
C LEU A 132 2.17 -11.48 -0.50
N MET A 133 2.91 -10.39 -0.78
CA MET A 133 4.27 -10.15 -0.27
C MET A 133 4.33 -8.80 0.44
N LEU A 134 4.73 -8.84 1.72
CA LEU A 134 4.81 -7.67 2.57
C LEU A 134 6.16 -7.60 3.26
N LYS A 135 6.84 -6.46 3.10
CA LYS A 135 8.06 -6.11 3.82
C LYS A 135 7.85 -4.80 4.55
N GLY A 136 7.84 -4.85 5.89
CA GLY A 136 7.60 -3.69 6.73
C GLY A 136 8.74 -3.42 7.69
N GLN A 137 9.19 -2.16 7.79
CA GLN A 137 10.16 -1.72 8.78
C GLN A 137 9.62 -0.54 9.58
N THR A 138 9.73 -0.59 10.91
CA THR A 138 9.29 0.53 11.77
C THR A 138 10.08 0.74 13.04
N GLY A 139 10.03 1.96 13.59
CA GLY A 139 10.57 2.29 14.90
C GLY A 139 9.68 1.86 16.07
N GLU A 140 8.35 2.03 15.99
CA GLU A 140 7.49 1.97 17.20
C GLU A 140 6.29 1.00 17.13
N GLY A 141 5.80 0.58 15.97
CA GLY A 141 4.68 -0.35 15.91
C GLY A 141 4.34 -0.87 14.52
N LEU A 142 4.26 -2.19 14.38
CA LEU A 142 3.94 -2.86 13.12
C LEU A 142 2.78 -3.85 13.30
N LEU A 143 1.73 -3.65 12.52
CA LEU A 143 0.58 -4.55 12.45
C LEU A 143 0.35 -4.95 11.00
N LEU A 144 0.57 -6.23 10.68
CA LEU A 144 0.23 -6.79 9.37
C LEU A 144 -0.82 -7.89 9.54
N LYS A 145 -1.98 -7.67 8.93
CA LYS A 145 -3.07 -8.65 8.81
C LYS A 145 -3.36 -8.88 7.34
N ALA A 146 -3.24 -10.13 6.91
CA ALA A 146 -3.41 -10.50 5.51
C ALA A 146 -4.12 -11.85 5.34
N GLN A 147 -4.88 -11.95 4.26
CA GLN A 147 -5.57 -13.14 3.80
C GLN A 147 -5.32 -13.31 2.31
N THR A 148 -5.06 -14.53 1.86
CA THR A 148 -4.90 -14.83 0.43
C THR A 148 -5.46 -16.20 0.07
N GLY A 149 -5.83 -16.40 -1.19
CA GLY A 149 -6.06 -17.74 -1.73
C GLY A 149 -4.75 -18.52 -1.82
N GLU A 150 -3.72 -17.92 -2.43
CA GLU A 150 -2.45 -18.59 -2.72
C GLU A 150 -1.25 -17.75 -2.27
N GLY A 151 -0.44 -18.26 -1.33
CA GLY A 151 0.88 -17.72 -1.05
C GLY A 151 0.91 -16.40 -0.26
N LEU A 152 1.28 -16.47 1.00
CA LEU A 152 1.38 -15.32 1.91
C LEU A 152 2.78 -15.24 2.52
N MET A 153 3.49 -14.14 2.27
CA MET A 153 4.79 -13.83 2.86
C MET A 153 4.73 -12.49 3.59
N LEU A 154 4.87 -12.52 4.93
CA LEU A 154 5.02 -11.32 5.76
C LEU A 154 6.41 -11.32 6.38
N GLU A 155 7.22 -10.32 6.03
CA GLU A 155 8.50 -10.04 6.67
C GLU A 155 8.41 -8.67 7.37
N ALA A 156 8.79 -8.62 8.64
CA ALA A 156 8.72 -7.40 9.41
C ALA A 156 9.89 -7.23 10.38
N GLN A 157 10.36 -5.99 10.49
CA GLN A 157 11.32 -5.55 11.49
C GLN A 157 10.78 -4.34 12.23
N GLY A 158 10.77 -4.39 13.57
CA GLY A 158 10.18 -3.32 14.38
C GLY A 158 11.02 -3.00 15.62
N GLY A 159 11.21 -1.73 15.95
CA GLY A 159 11.82 -1.37 17.24
C GLY A 159 10.96 -1.81 18.43
N LYS A 160 9.65 -1.55 18.36
CA LYS A 160 8.66 -1.98 19.37
C LYS A 160 7.40 -2.51 18.70
N GLY A 161 6.77 -3.49 19.34
CA GLY A 161 5.43 -4.00 19.05
C GLY A 161 5.26 -4.51 17.63
N LEU A 162 5.45 -5.81 17.43
CA LEU A 162 5.28 -6.48 16.15
C LEU A 162 4.15 -7.52 16.23
N MET A 163 3.12 -7.34 15.42
CA MET A 163 2.02 -8.30 15.27
C MET A 163 1.84 -8.69 13.80
N LEU A 164 2.12 -9.95 13.48
CA LEU A 164 1.84 -10.54 12.17
C LEU A 164 0.71 -11.55 12.27
N LYS A 165 -0.29 -11.39 11.42
CA LYS A 165 -1.38 -12.34 11.25
C LYS A 165 -1.60 -12.66 9.77
N GLY A 166 -1.43 -13.92 9.41
CA GLY A 166 -1.60 -14.41 8.04
C GLY A 166 -2.59 -15.55 7.95
N GLN A 167 -3.38 -15.59 6.87
CA GLN A 167 -4.16 -16.76 6.49
C GLN A 167 -4.03 -17.02 4.99
N THR A 168 -3.83 -18.28 4.59
CA THR A 168 -3.72 -18.66 3.17
C THR A 168 -4.38 -20.01 2.89
N GLY A 169 -4.79 -20.25 1.64
CA GLY A 169 -5.10 -21.59 1.14
C GLY A 169 -3.84 -22.47 1.06
N ASP A 170 -2.77 -21.97 0.44
CA ASP A 170 -1.58 -22.81 0.18
C ASP A 170 -0.35 -22.52 1.07
N GLY A 171 0.56 -21.62 0.67
CA GLY A 171 1.84 -21.42 1.36
C GLY A 171 1.89 -20.19 2.25
N LEU A 172 2.37 -20.33 3.50
CA LEU A 172 2.48 -19.23 4.46
C LEU A 172 3.87 -19.13 5.07
N MET A 173 4.45 -17.93 5.03
CA MET A 173 5.68 -17.55 5.73
C MET A 173 5.46 -16.26 6.53
N LEU A 174 5.68 -16.31 7.85
CA LEU A 174 5.79 -15.10 8.68
C LEU A 174 7.20 -15.04 9.29
N GLU A 175 7.89 -13.93 9.08
CA GLU A 175 9.14 -13.60 9.76
C GLU A 175 8.98 -12.24 10.45
N GLY A 176 9.23 -12.19 11.76
CA GLY A 176 9.08 -10.96 12.53
C GLY A 176 10.19 -10.77 13.55
N GLN A 177 11.02 -9.75 13.37
CA GLN A 177 12.08 -9.40 14.32
C GLN A 177 11.73 -8.12 15.07
N THR A 178 11.85 -8.12 16.40
CA THR A 178 11.58 -6.91 17.18
C THR A 178 12.44 -6.73 18.41
N GLY A 179 12.69 -5.47 18.78
CA GLY A 179 13.31 -5.12 20.06
C GLY A 179 12.42 -5.45 21.26
N GLU A 180 11.11 -5.24 21.14
CA GLU A 180 10.15 -5.48 22.23
C GLU A 180 8.79 -5.95 21.70
N GLY A 181 8.31 -7.11 22.15
CA GLY A 181 6.94 -7.58 21.95
C GLY A 181 6.65 -8.12 20.55
N LEU A 182 6.66 -9.45 20.40
CA LEU A 182 6.38 -10.16 19.15
C LEU A 182 5.15 -11.05 19.27
N MET A 183 4.25 -10.98 18.29
CA MET A 183 3.13 -11.89 18.12
C MET A 183 3.03 -12.36 16.67
N LEU A 184 3.08 -13.67 16.46
CA LEU A 184 2.88 -14.32 15.17
C LEU A 184 1.66 -15.25 15.25
N GLN A 185 0.69 -15.07 14.35
CA GLN A 185 -0.48 -15.93 14.23
C GLN A 185 -0.70 -16.32 12.77
N ALA A 186 -0.78 -17.62 12.49
CA ALA A 186 -0.93 -18.11 11.12
C ALA A 186 -1.91 -19.27 10.98
N GLN A 187 -2.50 -19.36 9.79
CA GLN A 187 -3.27 -20.51 9.33
C GLN A 187 -3.02 -20.75 7.85
N ALA A 188 -2.66 -21.97 7.46
CA ALA A 188 -2.44 -22.36 6.08
C ALA A 188 -3.15 -23.68 5.80
N GLY A 189 -3.74 -23.84 4.61
CA GLY A 189 -4.18 -25.15 4.11
C GLY A 189 -3.01 -25.99 3.57
N GLY A 190 -1.91 -25.35 3.17
CA GLY A 190 -0.64 -25.98 2.78
C GLY A 190 0.52 -25.67 3.75
N GLY A 191 1.71 -25.40 3.21
CA GLY A 191 2.95 -25.24 3.99
C GLY A 191 2.95 -24.01 4.92
N LEU A 192 3.48 -24.17 6.13
CA LEU A 192 3.54 -23.12 7.15
C LEU A 192 4.96 -22.97 7.71
N MET A 193 5.50 -21.76 7.66
CA MET A 193 6.77 -21.36 8.30
C MET A 193 6.56 -20.11 9.16
N LEU A 194 7.09 -20.14 10.38
CA LEU A 194 7.05 -19.04 11.35
C LEU A 194 8.45 -18.84 11.93
N GLU A 195 9.00 -17.64 11.76
CA GLU A 195 10.31 -17.23 12.25
C GLU A 195 10.20 -15.91 13.04
N ALA A 196 11.00 -15.81 14.10
CA ALA A 196 10.91 -14.80 15.15
C ALA A 196 12.32 -14.34 15.56
#